data_AF-A0A6H9KSP6-F1
#
_entry.id   AF-A0A6H9KSP6-F1
#
_cell.length_a   1.000
_cell.length_b   1.000
_cell.length_c   1.000
_cell.angle_alpha   90.00
_cell.angle_beta   90.00
_cell.angle_gamma   90.00
#
_symmetry.space_group_name_H-M   'P 1'
#
loop_
_entity.id
_entity.type
_entity.pdbx_description
1 polymer ?
#
loop_
_entity_poly.entity_id
_entity_poly.type
_entity_poly.pdbx_seq_one_letter_code
_entity_poly.pdbx_strand_id
1 'polypeptide(L)' 'MSVMSVRIDDKKRKTLKVIASIEGKSMGSIISELVDNYIDEKKDILIKIAENEDLTEVMKMSESSFAEWDNEEDEIYDTL' A
#
# COMPACT_ATOMS: atom_id res chain seq x y z
N MET A 1 -11.27 1.89 -9.82
CA MET A 1 -10.28 1.97 -8.73
C MET A 1 -9.77 0.57 -8.49
N SER A 2 -8.45 0.35 -8.51
CA SER A 2 -7.88 -0.94 -8.12
C SER A 2 -8.07 -1.15 -6.62
N VAL A 3 -8.28 -2.40 -6.20
CA VAL A 3 -8.45 -2.77 -4.78
C VAL A 3 -7.13 -3.33 -4.27
N MET A 4 -6.70 -2.87 -3.10
CA MET A 4 -5.51 -3.37 -2.40
C MET A 4 -5.93 -4.02 -1.08
N SER A 5 -5.52 -5.27 -0.87
CA SER A 5 -5.68 -5.98 0.40
C SER A 5 -4.41 -5.85 1.24
N VAL A 6 -4.52 -5.42 2.49
CA VAL A 6 -3.36 -5.26 3.38
C VAL A 6 -3.51 -6.16 4.60
N ARG A 7 -2.52 -7.02 4.86
CA ARG A 7 -2.45 -7.82 6.07
C ARG A 7 -1.97 -6.97 7.23
N ILE A 8 -2.78 -6.89 8.29
CA ILE A 8 -2.46 -6.18 9.53
C ILE A 8 -2.85 -7.03 10.73
N ASP A 9 -2.09 -6.86 11.82
CA ASP A 9 -2.42 -7.49 13.10
C ASP A 9 -3.81 -7.06 13.59
N ASP A 10 -4.54 -7.98 14.20
CA ASP A 10 -5.94 -7.76 14.58
C ASP A 10 -6.09 -6.67 15.66
N LYS A 11 -5.09 -6.52 16.54
CA LYS A 11 -5.09 -5.42 17.52
C LYS A 11 -5.00 -4.07 16.80
N LYS A 12 -4.08 -3.94 15.84
CA LYS A 12 -3.92 -2.71 15.03
C LYS A 12 -5.20 -2.40 14.24
N ARG A 13 -5.79 -3.41 13.60
CA ARG A 13 -7.06 -3.30 12.86
C ARG A 13 -8.20 -2.77 13.74
N LYS A 14 -8.36 -3.33 14.94
CA LYS A 14 -9.38 -2.90 15.91
C LYS A 14 -9.15 -1.47 16.36
N THR A 15 -7.92 -1.10 16.69
CA THR A 15 -7.57 0.28 17.07
C THR A 15 -7.91 1.26 15.95
N LEU A 16 -7.52 0.96 14.71
CA LEU A 16 -7.85 1.79 13.54
C LEU A 16 -9.37 1.95 13.35
N LYS A 17 -10.16 0.90 13.59
CA LYS A 17 -11.64 1.00 13.51
C LYS A 17 -12.21 1.96 14.54
N VAL A 18 -11.68 1.94 15.76
CA VAL A 18 -12.10 2.86 16.82
C VAL A 18 -11.75 4.29 16.43
N ILE A 19 -10.53 4.53 15.94
CA ILE A 19 -10.10 5.86 15.46
C ILE A 19 -11.01 6.34 14.32
N ALA A 20 -11.25 5.49 13.31
CA ALA A 20 -12.15 5.79 12.20
C ALA A 20 -13.54 6.22 12.67
N SER A 21 -14.10 5.49 13.64
CA SER A 21 -15.41 5.80 14.22
C SER A 21 -15.43 7.14 14.97
N ILE A 22 -14.35 7.50 15.68
CA ILE A 22 -14.24 8.75 16.42
C ILE A 22 -14.10 9.94 15.46
N GLU A 23 -13.32 9.77 14.39
CA GLU A 23 -13.06 10.81 13.40
C GLU A 23 -14.18 10.94 12.35
N GLY A 24 -15.18 10.06 12.37
CA GLY A 24 -16.24 10.02 11.34
C GLY A 24 -15.70 9.64 9.95
N LYS A 25 -14.55 8.96 9.89
CA LYS A 25 -13.90 8.53 8.65
C LYS A 25 -14.15 7.05 8.39
N SER A 26 -14.07 6.65 7.12
CA SER A 26 -14.02 5.22 6.77
C SER A 26 -12.60 4.67 6.98
N MET A 27 -12.48 3.35 7.17
CA MET A 27 -11.17 2.70 7.23
C MET A 27 -10.36 2.98 5.95
N GLY A 28 -11.02 2.91 4.78
CA GLY A 28 -10.39 3.21 3.51
C GLY A 28 -9.83 4.63 3.46
N SER A 29 -10.58 5.63 3.95
CA SER A 29 -10.12 7.02 3.97
C SER A 29 -8.86 7.21 4.83
N ILE A 30 -8.77 6.55 5.97
CA ILE A 30 -7.56 6.63 6.82
C ILE A 30 -6.36 6.00 6.12
N ILE A 31 -6.55 4.83 5.51
CA ILE A 31 -5.47 4.14 4.79
C ILE A 31 -5.02 4.96 3.58
N SER A 32 -5.95 5.52 2.80
CA SER A 32 -5.64 6.41 1.68
C SER A 32 -4.82 7.62 2.13
N GLU A 33 -5.24 8.30 3.20
CA GLU A 33 -4.51 9.44 3.75
C GLU A 33 -3.10 9.06 4.21
N LEU A 34 -2.93 7.89 4.83
CA LEU A 34 -1.61 7.38 5.22
C LEU A 34 -0.72 7.08 4.01
N VAL A 35 -1.28 6.51 2.93
CA VAL A 35 -0.56 6.23 1.70
C VAL A 35 -0.14 7.52 1.02
N ASP A 36 -1.05 8.48 0.87
CA ASP A 36 -0.78 9.77 0.24
C ASP A 36 0.33 10.52 1.00
N ASN A 37 0.21 10.60 2.33
CA ASN A 37 1.21 11.25 3.17
C ASN A 37 2.58 10.56 3.08
N TYR A 38 2.62 9.23 3.01
CA TYR A 38 3.88 8.50 2.87
C TYR A 38 4.53 8.73 1.50
N ILE A 39 3.73 8.81 0.43
CA ILE A 39 4.23 9.14 -0.91
C ILE A 39 4.80 10.55 -0.93
N ASP A 40 4.08 11.52 -0.37
CA ASP A 40 4.51 12.91 -0.33
C ASP A 40 5.80 13.08 0.47
N GLU A 41 5.94 12.39 1.62
CA GLU A 41 7.18 12.40 2.41
C GLU A 41 8.37 11.84 1.63
N LYS A 42 8.15 10.82 0.79
CA LYS A 42 9.23 10.16 0.04
C LYS A 42 9.47 10.75 -1.35
N LYS A 43 8.64 11.68 -1.81
CA LYS A 43 8.73 12.27 -3.16
C LYS A 43 10.08 12.92 -3.45
N ASP A 44 10.63 13.66 -2.49
CA ASP A 44 11.94 14.31 -2.65
C ASP A 44 13.09 13.29 -2.72
N ILE A 45 12.96 12.16 -2.02
CA ILE A 45 13.92 11.06 -2.09
C ILE A 45 13.80 10.35 -3.44
N LEU A 46 12.57 10.11 -3.91
CA LEU A 46 12.31 9.51 -5.21
C LEU A 46 12.89 10.35 -6.36
N ILE A 47 12.78 11.68 -6.30
CA ILE A 47 13.38 12.58 -7.30
C ILE A 47 14.90 12.44 -7.31
N LYS A 48 15.55 12.46 -6.13
CA LYS A 48 17.00 12.30 -6.01
C LYS A 48 17.51 10.93 -6.46
N ILE A 49 16.73 9.88 -6.25
CA ILE A 49 17.06 8.54 -6.76
C ILE A 49 16.79 8.48 -8.26
N ALA A 50 15.74 9.12 -8.80
CA ALA A 50 15.43 9.11 -10.23
C ALA A 50 16.50 9.81 -11.08
N GLU A 51 17.14 10.83 -10.53
CA GLU A 51 18.24 11.55 -11.17
C GLU A 51 19.57 10.75 -11.17
N ASN A 52 19.69 9.71 -10.34
CA ASN A 52 20.79 8.75 -10.36
C ASN A 52 20.30 7.46 -11.07
N GLU A 53 20.87 7.08 -12.21
CA GLU A 53 20.40 6.05 -13.16
C GLU A 53 20.02 4.63 -12.62
N ASP A 54 20.10 4.36 -11.32
CA ASP A 54 19.80 3.07 -10.65
C ASP A 54 18.30 2.76 -10.44
N LEU A 55 17.39 3.69 -10.73
CA LEU A 55 15.95 3.51 -10.41
C LEU A 55 15.31 2.36 -11.22
N THR A 56 15.84 2.05 -12.40
CA THR A 56 15.43 0.91 -13.22
C THR A 56 15.73 -0.43 -12.54
N GLU A 57 16.82 -0.52 -11.78
CA GLU A 57 17.22 -1.72 -11.05
C GLU A 57 16.37 -1.91 -9.79
N VAL A 58 16.08 -0.83 -9.05
CA VAL A 58 15.21 -0.87 -7.86
C VAL A 58 13.77 -1.24 -8.22
N MET A 59 13.25 -0.73 -9.34
CA MET A 59 11.92 -1.11 -9.84
C MET A 59 11.86 -2.59 -10.24
N LYS A 60 12.90 -3.11 -10.90
CA LYS A 60 13.01 -4.55 -11.23
C LYS A 60 13.12 -5.44 -10.00
N MET A 61 13.83 -5.00 -8.95
CA MET A 61 13.90 -5.73 -7.68
C MET A 61 12.57 -5.74 -6.92
N SER A 62 11.74 -4.72 -7.10
CA SER A 62 10.42 -4.66 -6.48
C SER A 62 9.42 -5.59 -7.18
N GLU A 63 9.60 -5.84 -8.48
CA GLU A 63 8.76 -6.73 -9.30
C GLU A 63 8.70 -8.17 -8.75
N SER A 64 9.82 -8.70 -8.24
CA SER A 64 9.85 -10.03 -7.60
C SER A 64 9.15 -10.07 -6.25
N SER A 65 9.08 -8.95 -5.52
CA SER A 65 8.31 -8.85 -4.27
C SER A 65 6.80 -8.75 -4.53
N PHE A 66 6.39 -8.32 -5.73
CA PHE A 66 4.99 -8.36 -6.18
C PHE A 66 4.58 -9.73 -6.74
N ALA A 67 5.53 -10.53 -7.23
CA ALA A 67 5.26 -11.91 -7.67
C ALA A 67 4.80 -12.83 -6.52
N GLU A 68 5.18 -12.54 -5.26
CA GLU A 68 4.66 -13.27 -4.10
C GLU A 68 3.17 -12.98 -3.80
N TRP A 69 2.59 -11.96 -4.46
CA TRP A 69 1.17 -11.61 -4.38
C TRP A 69 0.35 -12.20 -5.52
N ASP A 70 1.00 -12.75 -6.54
CA ASP A 70 0.37 -13.49 -7.64
C ASP A 70 0.29 -14.97 -7.23
N ASN A 71 -0.72 -15.29 -6.41
CA ASN A 71 -0.94 -16.65 -5.89
C ASN A 71 -2.23 -17.22 -6.45
N GLU A 72 -2.22 -18.49 -6.88
CA GLU A 72 -3.39 -19.19 -7.46
C GLU A 72 -4.63 -19.16 -6.54
N GLU A 73 -4.44 -18.95 -5.23
CA GLU A 73 -5.54 -18.77 -4.27
C GLU A 73 -6.34 -17.45 -4.45
N ASP A 74 -5.74 -16.41 -5.02
CA ASP A 74 -6.39 -15.11 -5.24
C ASP A 74 -7.23 -15.08 -6.54
N GLU A 75 -6.99 -15.99 -7.49
CA GLU A 75 -7.80 -16.15 -8.72
C GLU A 75 -9.28 -16.45 -8.41
N ILE A 76 -9.57 -17.06 -7.25
CA ILE A 76 -10.93 -17.38 -6.80
C ILE A 76 -11.76 -16.10 -6.57
N TYR A 77 -11.11 -14.98 -6.28
CA TYR A 77 -11.78 -13.70 -6.00
C TYR A 77 -11.90 -12.78 -7.23
N ASP A 78 -11.26 -13.10 -8.35
CA ASP A 78 -11.29 -12.28 -9.57
C ASP A 78 -12.64 -12.30 -10.29
N THR A 79 -13.51 -13.27 -9.97
CA THR A 79 -14.81 -13.46 -10.61
C THR A 79 -16.01 -13.07 -9.74
N LEU A 80 -15.78 -12.43 -8.57
CA LEU A 80 -16.81 -11.94 -7.65
C LEU A 80 -17.17 -10.46 -7.85
#